data_AF-A0A2E0Y833-F1
#
_entry.id   AF-A0A2E0Y833-F1
#
_cell.length_a   1.000
_cell.length_b   1.000
_cell.length_c   1.000
_cell.angle_alpha   90.00
_cell.angle_beta   90.00
_cell.angle_gamma   90.00
#
_symmetry.space_group_name_H-M   'P 1'
#
loop_
_entity.id
_entity.type
_entity.pdbx_description
1 polymer ?
#
loop_
_entity_poly.entity_id
_entity_poly.type
_entity_poly.pdbx_seq_one_letter_code
_entity_poly.pdbx_strand_id
1 'polypeptide(L)'
;MFYSCLILPSIASAAVPLPPCLEGSTCLPTTGAPYDLSRFNIPAETQCSWPEEPRTTTTVTVGSPAELQAAADRGNVRIVIGWTGTRSGNVTLDTSDVAIEMPNTATLDGRIQIGSRQRDVARVSWRGGNHLTGPFVLDEADDVLIYDFHSTHDAMGRYDNVNDMRCSPGGCNRAAFVSSTFAGINPDSRDSYTFYTEANPTPSQCMILANVLAEQAPGGSHVSRIQGVRQIIVVDSAFVNPDEGGTAFRFHRSVTNAFVADTHIRGRIKLDSIDAGETVSVLNGVFDNVTSYNTVHNLFAVQSPMPNTGVVRNSLVYSTYGGGGTPAGISPLANGGGNELIQWDGRSFPMPDSDGVVPNMSTIGAIR
;
A
#
# COMPACT_ATOMS: atom_id res chain seq x y z
N MET A 1 -18.57 -26.97 54.56
CA MET A 1 -18.00 -28.18 53.92
C MET A 1 -17.77 -27.89 52.46
N PHE A 2 -16.48 -27.86 52.10
CA PHE A 2 -15.83 -28.00 50.78
C PHE A 2 -16.41 -27.30 49.55
N TYR A 3 -15.84 -26.12 49.26
CA TYR A 3 -15.59 -25.66 47.89
C TYR A 3 -14.42 -26.46 47.32
N SER A 4 -14.64 -27.15 46.19
CA SER A 4 -13.55 -27.74 45.39
C SER A 4 -12.92 -26.66 44.52
N CYS A 5 -11.64 -26.39 44.78
CA CYS A 5 -10.76 -25.55 43.98
C CYS A 5 -10.13 -26.45 42.90
N LEU A 6 -10.42 -26.20 41.63
CA LEU A 6 -9.75 -26.86 40.51
C LEU A 6 -8.57 -25.98 40.08
N ILE A 7 -7.36 -26.41 40.46
CA ILE A 7 -6.09 -25.80 40.06
C ILE A 7 -5.81 -26.24 38.63
N LEU A 8 -5.79 -25.30 37.68
CA LEU A 8 -5.19 -25.50 36.37
C LEU A 8 -3.70 -25.12 36.44
N PRO A 9 -2.80 -25.88 35.79
CA PRO A 9 -1.37 -25.61 35.83
C PRO A 9 -1.05 -24.33 35.04
N SER A 10 -0.31 -23.43 35.69
CA SER A 10 0.40 -22.34 35.05
C SER A 10 1.40 -22.91 34.06
N ILE A 11 1.09 -22.80 32.76
CA ILE A 11 2.10 -22.92 31.71
C ILE A 11 2.69 -21.52 31.57
N ALA A 12 3.89 -21.34 32.12
CA ALA A 12 4.71 -20.18 31.81
C ALA A 12 4.95 -20.17 30.30
N SER A 13 4.22 -19.31 29.59
CA SER A 13 4.50 -18.97 28.21
C SER A 13 5.89 -18.34 28.18
N ALA A 14 6.84 -19.03 27.56
CA ALA A 14 8.12 -18.43 27.22
C ALA A 14 7.81 -17.26 26.29
N ALA A 15 7.99 -16.03 26.80
CA ALA A 15 7.90 -14.82 26.01
C ALA A 15 8.86 -14.98 24.82
N VAL A 16 8.31 -15.09 23.62
CA VAL A 16 9.07 -14.90 22.39
C VAL A 16 9.62 -13.47 22.48
N PRO A 17 10.93 -13.26 22.43
CA PRO A 17 11.49 -11.92 22.55
C PRO A 17 10.96 -11.11 21.37
N LEU A 18 10.20 -10.07 21.68
CA LEU A 18 9.84 -9.04 20.71
C LEU A 18 11.13 -8.47 20.12
N PRO A 19 11.24 -8.29 18.79
CA PRO A 19 12.33 -7.51 18.25
C PRO A 19 12.26 -6.10 18.85
N PRO A 20 13.39 -5.53 19.29
CA PRO A 20 13.40 -4.27 20.01
C PRO A 20 13.20 -3.12 19.01
N CYS A 21 11.96 -2.70 18.79
CA CYS A 21 11.70 -1.39 18.20
C CYS A 21 10.94 -0.57 19.25
N LEU A 22 11.71 0.19 20.04
CA LEU A 22 11.18 1.25 20.88
C LEU A 22 10.88 2.47 20.01
N GLU A 23 9.84 3.23 20.38
CA GLU A 23 9.50 4.52 19.79
C GLU A 23 10.76 5.40 19.65
N GLY A 24 11.02 5.90 18.43
CA GLY A 24 12.06 6.89 18.17
C GLY A 24 13.41 6.38 17.66
N SER A 25 13.56 5.09 17.32
CA SER A 25 14.76 4.61 16.60
C SER A 25 14.40 4.00 15.24
N THR A 26 15.08 4.45 14.19
CA THR A 26 14.97 3.94 12.82
C THR A 26 15.40 2.47 12.76
N CYS A 27 14.43 1.56 12.86
CA CYS A 27 14.61 0.14 12.58
C CYS A 27 14.78 -0.06 11.06
N LEU A 28 15.94 0.31 10.51
CA LEU A 28 16.33 -0.19 9.18
C LEU A 28 16.75 -1.67 9.33
N PRO A 29 16.23 -2.58 8.50
CA PRO A 29 16.73 -3.94 8.43
C PRO A 29 18.26 -3.98 8.27
N THR A 30 18.90 -4.94 8.93
CA THR A 30 20.36 -5.17 8.92
C THR A 30 20.93 -5.46 7.52
N THR A 31 20.08 -5.64 6.51
CA THR A 31 20.43 -5.89 5.10
C THR A 31 20.55 -4.62 4.25
N GLY A 32 20.28 -3.43 4.81
CA GLY A 32 20.32 -2.16 4.07
C GLY A 32 19.11 -1.90 3.16
N ALA A 33 18.19 -2.86 3.02
CA ALA A 33 16.91 -2.69 2.35
C ALA A 33 15.88 -2.01 3.29
N PRO A 34 14.94 -1.19 2.78
CA PRO A 34 13.89 -0.56 3.60
C PRO A 34 12.93 -1.55 4.27
N TYR A 35 12.75 -2.75 3.72
CA TYR A 35 11.88 -3.80 4.24
C TYR A 35 12.46 -5.20 3.96
N ASP A 36 12.24 -6.16 4.85
CA ASP A 36 12.70 -7.54 4.65
C ASP A 36 11.72 -8.35 3.79
N LEU A 37 12.03 -8.48 2.50
CA LEU A 37 11.27 -9.29 1.55
C LEU A 37 11.72 -10.76 1.52
N SER A 38 12.80 -11.14 2.22
CA SER A 38 13.41 -12.47 2.10
C SER A 38 12.55 -13.59 2.69
N ARG A 39 11.59 -13.25 3.56
CA ARG A 39 10.62 -14.20 4.12
C ARG A 39 9.54 -14.63 3.13
N PHE A 40 9.40 -13.93 2.01
CA PHE A 40 8.42 -14.23 0.98
C PHE A 40 9.03 -15.09 -0.11
N ASN A 41 8.28 -16.09 -0.58
CA ASN A 41 8.65 -16.89 -1.74
C ASN A 41 8.26 -16.17 -3.05
N ILE A 42 8.90 -15.02 -3.30
CA ILE A 42 8.63 -14.19 -4.48
C ILE A 42 9.22 -14.88 -5.72
N PRO A 43 8.42 -15.13 -6.78
CA PRO A 43 8.92 -15.69 -8.03
C PRO A 43 10.06 -14.85 -8.62
N ALA A 44 11.04 -15.49 -9.25
CA ALA A 44 12.23 -14.81 -9.79
C ALA A 44 11.85 -13.72 -10.81
N GLU A 45 10.82 -13.96 -11.61
CA GLU A 45 10.27 -13.04 -12.59
C GLU A 45 9.56 -11.81 -11.99
N THR A 46 9.15 -11.89 -10.72
CA THR A 46 8.47 -10.84 -9.96
C THR A 46 9.42 -10.08 -9.02
N GLN A 47 10.71 -10.46 -8.96
CA GLN A 47 11.67 -9.74 -8.14
C GLN A 47 11.83 -8.29 -8.61
N CYS A 48 11.61 -7.35 -7.69
CA CYS A 48 11.84 -5.93 -7.88
C CYS A 48 13.16 -5.52 -7.22
N SER A 49 13.89 -4.62 -7.87
CA SER A 49 14.95 -3.88 -7.18
C SER A 49 14.34 -2.74 -6.36
N TRP A 50 14.90 -2.48 -5.18
CA TRP A 50 14.55 -1.29 -4.41
C TRP A 50 14.90 -0.02 -5.20
N PRO A 51 14.13 1.08 -5.01
CA PRO A 51 14.52 2.39 -5.51
C PRO A 51 15.90 2.79 -4.98
N GLU A 52 16.68 3.48 -5.81
CA GLU A 52 17.95 4.04 -5.35
C GLU A 52 17.75 5.26 -4.44
N GLU A 53 18.54 5.32 -3.37
CA GLU A 53 18.56 6.49 -2.47
C GLU A 53 19.13 7.73 -3.18
N PRO A 54 18.59 8.94 -2.91
CA PRO A 54 19.11 10.19 -3.43
C PRO A 54 20.60 10.43 -3.12
N ARG A 55 21.35 10.94 -4.10
CA ARG A 55 22.75 11.36 -3.95
C ARG A 55 22.84 12.80 -3.48
N THR A 56 22.70 13.00 -2.17
CA THR A 56 22.71 14.34 -1.58
C THR A 56 24.13 14.83 -1.29
N THR A 57 24.40 16.10 -1.57
CA THR A 57 25.68 16.76 -1.27
C THR A 57 25.61 17.76 -0.11
N THR A 58 24.40 18.20 0.22
CA THR A 58 24.15 19.18 1.27
C THR A 58 22.98 18.76 2.15
N THR A 59 22.95 19.26 3.38
CA THR A 59 21.82 19.09 4.30
C THR A 59 21.34 20.46 4.76
N VAL A 60 20.03 20.67 4.74
CA VAL A 60 19.40 21.92 5.16
C VAL A 60 18.23 21.62 6.09
N THR A 61 18.08 22.43 7.13
CA THR A 61 16.89 22.40 8.00
C THR A 61 15.95 23.52 7.59
N VAL A 62 14.67 23.22 7.42
CA VAL A 62 13.65 24.16 6.96
C VAL A 62 12.54 24.31 8.01
N GLY A 63 12.06 25.52 8.23
CA GLY A 63 11.02 25.88 9.19
C GLY A 63 9.65 26.17 8.58
N SER A 64 9.53 26.17 7.25
CA SER A 64 8.27 26.39 6.55
C SER A 64 8.16 25.63 5.22
N PRO A 65 6.93 25.42 4.69
CA PRO A 65 6.73 24.85 3.36
C PRO A 65 7.39 25.66 2.23
N ALA A 66 7.48 26.99 2.35
CA ALA A 66 8.18 27.83 1.37
C ALA A 66 9.69 27.57 1.36
N GLU A 67 10.29 27.38 2.54
CA GLU A 67 11.69 27.00 2.66
C GLU A 67 11.94 25.56 2.19
N LEU A 68 10.99 24.65 2.43
CA LEU A 68 11.01 23.29 1.88
C LEU A 68 11.04 23.32 0.35
N GLN A 69 10.14 24.08 -0.29
CA GLN A 69 10.15 24.24 -1.75
C GLN A 69 11.48 24.81 -2.24
N ALA A 70 11.94 25.92 -1.66
CA ALA A 70 13.19 26.58 -2.06
C ALA A 70 14.44 25.72 -1.81
N ALA A 71 14.37 24.77 -0.88
CA ALA A 71 15.40 23.77 -0.67
C ALA A 71 15.33 22.67 -1.74
N ALA A 72 14.13 22.13 -2.00
CA ALA A 72 13.90 21.12 -3.02
C ALA A 72 14.33 21.59 -4.42
N ASP A 73 14.07 22.86 -4.76
CA ASP A 73 14.47 23.47 -6.05
C ASP A 73 15.98 23.44 -6.32
N ARG A 74 16.82 23.17 -5.32
CA ARG A 74 18.28 23.07 -5.47
C ARG A 74 18.72 21.73 -6.05
N GLY A 75 17.96 20.66 -5.80
CA GLY A 75 18.38 19.27 -6.05
C GLY A 75 19.61 18.84 -5.23
N ASN A 76 19.97 17.56 -5.29
CA ASN A 76 21.12 16.97 -4.59
C ASN A 76 21.18 17.36 -3.10
N VAL A 77 20.04 17.34 -2.42
CA VAL A 77 19.86 17.93 -1.08
C VAL A 77 19.12 16.99 -0.16
N ARG A 78 19.57 16.93 1.10
CA ARG A 78 18.81 16.37 2.21
C ARG A 78 18.12 17.50 2.96
N ILE A 79 16.82 17.42 3.11
CA ILE A 79 15.99 18.42 3.77
C ILE A 79 15.43 17.82 5.05
N VAL A 80 15.77 18.44 6.18
CA VAL A 80 15.25 18.07 7.49
C VAL A 80 14.17 19.07 7.86
N ILE A 81 12.96 18.58 8.11
CA ILE A 81 11.84 19.43 8.54
C ILE A 81 12.03 19.79 10.01
N GLY A 82 12.18 21.09 10.28
CA GLY A 82 12.42 21.65 11.61
C GLY A 82 11.17 22.18 12.32
N TRP A 83 9.97 21.96 11.77
CA TRP A 83 8.71 22.37 12.41
C TRP A 83 7.94 21.18 13.00
N THR A 84 7.04 21.50 13.94
CA THR A 84 6.01 20.60 14.47
C THR A 84 4.63 21.17 14.19
N GLY A 85 3.60 20.33 14.25
CA GLY A 85 2.22 20.70 13.95
C GLY A 85 1.99 20.93 12.46
N THR A 86 0.81 21.46 12.15
CA THR A 86 0.33 21.65 10.78
C THR A 86 0.86 22.93 10.15
N ARG A 87 1.39 22.81 8.93
CA ARG A 87 1.78 23.93 8.07
C ARG A 87 1.13 23.75 6.70
N SER A 88 0.42 24.78 6.25
CA SER A 88 -0.20 24.75 4.93
C SER A 88 0.77 25.23 3.85
N GLY A 89 0.81 24.52 2.73
CA GLY A 89 1.64 24.83 1.58
C GLY A 89 1.76 23.67 0.62
N ASN A 90 1.92 23.99 -0.67
CA ASN A 90 2.16 22.99 -1.70
C ASN A 90 3.67 22.78 -1.86
N VAL A 91 4.06 21.55 -2.19
CA VAL A 91 5.45 21.17 -2.45
C VAL A 91 5.51 20.39 -3.75
N THR A 92 6.40 20.80 -4.65
CA THR A 92 6.72 20.10 -5.90
C THR A 92 8.21 19.76 -5.90
N LEU A 93 8.53 18.48 -6.03
CA LEU A 93 9.90 17.96 -6.13
C LEU A 93 10.21 17.67 -7.59
N ASP A 94 10.53 18.70 -8.38
CA ASP A 94 10.81 18.61 -9.83
C ASP A 94 12.32 18.62 -10.17
N THR A 95 13.16 18.37 -9.15
CA THR A 95 14.60 18.27 -9.28
C THR A 95 15.09 16.90 -8.80
N SER A 96 16.25 16.49 -9.31
CA SER A 96 16.84 15.20 -8.95
C SER A 96 17.51 15.23 -7.58
N ASP A 97 17.52 14.06 -6.94
CA ASP A 97 18.30 13.77 -5.73
C ASP A 97 17.84 14.56 -4.51
N VAL A 98 16.55 14.47 -4.19
CA VAL A 98 15.96 15.10 -3.00
C VAL A 98 15.60 14.05 -1.95
N ALA A 99 16.19 14.16 -0.76
CA ALA A 99 15.82 13.37 0.40
C ALA A 99 15.13 14.24 1.46
N ILE A 100 13.95 13.85 1.91
CA ILE A 100 13.18 14.56 2.94
C ILE A 100 13.08 13.69 4.19
N GLU A 101 13.42 14.29 5.33
CA GLU A 101 13.21 13.73 6.67
C GLU A 101 12.22 14.62 7.41
N MET A 102 11.01 14.11 7.59
CA MET A 102 9.92 14.82 8.26
C MET A 102 9.53 14.08 9.54
N PRO A 103 9.58 14.72 10.72
CA PRO A 103 9.17 14.04 11.94
C PRO A 103 7.65 13.79 11.94
N ASN A 104 7.20 12.68 12.54
CA ASN A 104 5.77 12.33 12.64
C ASN A 104 4.96 13.30 13.53
N THR A 105 5.62 14.27 14.15
CA THR A 105 4.98 15.41 14.83
C THR A 105 4.66 16.58 13.89
N ALA A 106 5.13 16.55 12.64
CA ALA A 106 4.88 17.56 11.63
C ALA A 106 3.76 17.11 10.69
N THR A 107 2.97 18.06 10.21
CA THR A 107 1.92 17.83 9.21
C THR A 107 2.05 18.86 8.09
N LEU A 108 2.07 18.38 6.84
CA LEU A 108 1.98 19.22 5.65
C LEU A 108 0.53 19.20 5.15
N ASP A 109 -0.04 20.40 5.03
CA ASP A 109 -1.41 20.60 4.59
C ASP A 109 -1.42 21.26 3.21
N GLY A 110 -1.49 20.45 2.17
CA GLY A 110 -1.40 20.91 0.80
C GLY A 110 -0.88 19.83 -0.14
N ARG A 111 -0.89 20.14 -1.43
CA ARG A 111 -0.48 19.22 -2.49
C ARG A 111 1.00 18.87 -2.36
N ILE A 112 1.30 17.57 -2.48
CA ILE A 112 2.66 17.08 -2.68
C ILE A 112 2.75 16.53 -4.10
N GLN A 113 3.71 16.99 -4.88
CA GLN A 113 3.99 16.45 -6.21
C GLN A 113 5.47 16.04 -6.28
N ILE A 114 5.74 14.83 -6.75
CA ILE A 114 7.07 14.29 -7.00
C ILE A 114 7.21 14.11 -8.50
N GLY A 115 8.19 14.78 -9.11
CA GLY A 115 8.40 14.79 -10.55
C GLY A 115 7.44 15.71 -11.32
N SER A 116 7.67 15.83 -12.63
CA SER A 116 6.78 16.52 -13.55
C SER A 116 6.98 16.03 -14.98
N ARG A 117 5.96 16.16 -15.83
CA ARG A 117 6.01 15.86 -17.28
C ARG A 117 7.07 16.55 -18.14
N GLN A 118 7.84 17.46 -17.54
CA GLN A 118 8.80 18.31 -18.24
C GLN A 118 10.23 18.05 -17.80
N ARG A 119 10.44 17.22 -16.77
CA ARG A 119 11.74 17.04 -16.12
C ARG A 119 11.94 15.61 -15.66
N ASP A 120 13.06 15.04 -16.07
CA ASP A 120 13.52 13.74 -15.58
C ASP A 120 13.99 13.91 -14.12
N VAL A 121 13.16 13.49 -13.18
CA VAL A 121 13.53 13.44 -11.76
C VAL A 121 14.12 12.07 -11.46
N ALA A 122 15.42 12.01 -11.17
CA ALA A 122 16.09 10.73 -10.97
C ALA A 122 15.65 10.06 -9.66
N ARG A 123 15.84 10.69 -8.50
CA ARG A 123 15.65 10.04 -7.20
C ARG A 123 15.01 10.95 -6.18
N VAL A 124 13.99 10.44 -5.50
CA VAL A 124 13.36 11.09 -4.36
C VAL A 124 13.14 10.07 -3.24
N SER A 125 13.47 10.46 -2.01
CA SER A 125 13.10 9.71 -0.81
C SER A 125 12.35 10.62 0.16
N TRP A 126 11.22 10.16 0.68
CA TRP A 126 10.48 10.85 1.75
C TRP A 126 10.35 9.91 2.95
N ARG A 127 10.80 10.35 4.12
CA ARG A 127 10.77 9.58 5.36
C ARG A 127 10.00 10.33 6.44
N GLY A 128 8.97 9.69 6.98
CA GLY A 128 8.17 10.23 8.08
C GLY A 128 7.16 11.30 7.64
N GLY A 129 6.44 11.80 8.64
CA GLY A 129 5.57 12.96 8.55
C GLY A 129 4.13 12.62 8.18
N ASN A 130 3.26 13.59 8.44
CA ASN A 130 1.85 13.49 8.11
C ASN A 130 1.49 14.42 6.94
N HIS A 131 0.48 14.02 6.18
CA HIS A 131 -0.08 14.77 5.08
C HIS A 131 -1.61 14.82 5.19
N LEU A 132 -2.18 16.02 5.17
CA LEU A 132 -3.59 16.23 5.55
C LEU A 132 -4.53 16.40 4.36
N THR A 133 -4.26 17.36 3.48
CA THR A 133 -5.13 17.69 2.35
C THR A 133 -4.33 17.88 1.06
N GLY A 134 -5.04 17.78 -0.07
CA GLY A 134 -4.48 17.93 -1.41
C GLY A 134 -3.84 16.65 -1.93
N PRO A 135 -3.78 16.43 -3.24
CA PRO A 135 -3.30 15.16 -3.78
C PRO A 135 -1.80 14.97 -3.52
N PHE A 136 -1.41 13.72 -3.29
CA PHE A 136 -0.02 13.29 -3.39
C PHE A 136 0.18 12.72 -4.79
N VAL A 137 0.98 13.37 -5.62
CA VAL A 137 1.12 13.00 -7.03
C VAL A 137 2.55 12.56 -7.28
N LEU A 138 2.71 11.36 -7.82
CA LEU A 138 3.96 10.93 -8.42
C LEU A 138 3.81 11.06 -9.95
N ASP A 139 4.57 11.96 -10.55
CA ASP A 139 4.51 12.28 -11.98
C ASP A 139 5.93 12.22 -12.55
N GLU A 140 6.33 11.12 -13.19
CA GLU A 140 7.60 11.00 -13.91
C GLU A 140 8.86 11.20 -13.03
N ALA A 141 9.11 10.26 -12.11
CA ALA A 141 10.36 10.18 -11.34
C ALA A 141 10.92 8.75 -11.33
N ASP A 142 12.20 8.55 -11.64
CA ASP A 142 12.77 7.21 -11.86
C ASP A 142 12.75 6.32 -10.62
N ASP A 143 13.12 6.87 -9.47
CA ASP A 143 13.28 6.16 -8.22
C ASP A 143 12.60 6.93 -7.09
N VAL A 144 11.56 6.32 -6.51
CA VAL A 144 10.82 6.93 -5.41
C VAL A 144 10.67 5.98 -4.24
N LEU A 145 11.17 6.39 -3.08
CA LEU A 145 10.98 5.69 -1.81
C LEU A 145 10.19 6.55 -0.83
N ILE A 146 9.00 6.08 -0.46
CA ILE A 146 8.16 6.67 0.58
C ILE A 146 8.14 5.72 1.78
N TYR A 147 8.58 6.19 2.94
CA TYR A 147 8.74 5.38 4.13
C TYR A 147 8.13 6.09 5.35
N ASP A 148 7.31 5.38 6.14
CA ASP A 148 6.70 5.92 7.38
C ASP A 148 5.88 7.19 7.13
N PHE A 149 5.22 7.27 5.98
CA PHE A 149 4.43 8.43 5.58
C PHE A 149 2.96 8.21 5.88
N HIS A 150 2.31 9.20 6.49
CA HIS A 150 0.93 9.09 6.93
C HIS A 150 0.04 10.14 6.29
N SER A 151 -0.68 9.75 5.24
CA SER A 151 -1.76 10.55 4.67
C SER A 151 -3.03 10.31 5.50
N THR A 152 -3.55 11.38 6.11
CA THR A 152 -4.64 11.38 7.09
C THR A 152 -5.78 12.30 6.65
N HIS A 153 -6.87 12.31 7.42
CA HIS A 153 -8.06 13.12 7.17
C HIS A 153 -8.03 14.43 7.96
N ASP A 154 -8.68 15.47 7.41
CA ASP A 154 -8.89 16.71 8.15
C ASP A 154 -9.83 16.51 9.36
N ALA A 155 -9.95 17.53 10.22
CA ALA A 155 -10.82 17.47 11.40
C ALA A 155 -12.32 17.24 11.09
N MET A 156 -12.72 17.31 9.81
CA MET A 156 -14.08 17.01 9.33
C MET A 156 -14.19 15.59 8.75
N GLY A 157 -13.13 14.79 8.83
CA GLY A 157 -13.09 13.44 8.23
C GLY A 157 -13.03 13.47 6.71
N ARG A 158 -12.58 14.58 6.10
CA ARG A 158 -12.39 14.66 4.63
C ARG A 158 -10.99 14.18 4.30
N TYR A 159 -10.90 13.36 3.26
CA TYR A 159 -9.66 12.74 2.83
C TYR A 159 -9.32 13.18 1.40
N ASP A 160 -8.80 14.38 1.19
CA ASP A 160 -8.60 14.91 -0.18
C ASP A 160 -7.27 14.45 -0.80
N ASN A 161 -6.96 13.16 -0.65
CA ASN A 161 -5.68 12.58 -1.07
C ASN A 161 -5.93 11.54 -2.17
N VAL A 162 -5.80 11.98 -3.41
CA VAL A 162 -5.63 11.05 -4.54
C VAL A 162 -4.13 10.81 -4.67
N ASN A 163 -3.68 9.57 -4.45
CA ASN A 163 -2.33 9.17 -4.81
C ASN A 163 -2.33 8.78 -6.28
N ASP A 164 -1.95 9.71 -7.16
CA ASP A 164 -1.87 9.47 -8.61
C ASP A 164 -0.41 9.22 -9.00
N MET A 165 -0.12 8.04 -9.53
CA MET A 165 1.20 7.65 -10.01
C MET A 165 1.20 7.53 -11.53
N ARG A 166 1.96 8.41 -12.19
CA ARG A 166 2.08 8.50 -13.64
C ARG A 166 3.53 8.30 -14.05
N CYS A 167 3.72 7.48 -15.08
CA CYS A 167 5.03 7.01 -15.54
C CYS A 167 5.19 7.26 -17.05
N SER A 168 5.99 8.21 -17.51
CA SER A 168 6.22 8.41 -18.95
C SER A 168 7.15 7.32 -19.53
N PRO A 169 7.23 7.18 -20.87
CA PRO A 169 8.28 6.40 -21.50
C PRO A 169 9.66 6.93 -21.10
N GLY A 170 10.30 6.29 -20.11
CA GLY A 170 11.59 6.70 -19.55
C GLY A 170 11.54 7.24 -18.12
N GLY A 171 10.36 7.47 -17.52
CA GLY A 171 10.19 7.94 -16.14
C GLY A 171 9.33 6.99 -15.30
N CYS A 172 9.70 6.81 -14.02
CA CYS A 172 9.20 5.81 -13.06
C CYS A 172 9.63 4.37 -13.32
N ASN A 173 10.92 4.13 -13.07
CA ASN A 173 11.49 2.78 -13.10
C ASN A 173 11.11 2.00 -11.84
N ARG A 174 11.27 2.58 -10.63
CA ARG A 174 11.06 1.89 -9.36
C ARG A 174 10.36 2.79 -8.33
N ALA A 175 9.24 2.33 -7.79
CA ALA A 175 8.56 3.00 -6.68
C ALA A 175 8.36 2.03 -5.50
N ALA A 176 8.58 2.50 -4.28
CA ALA A 176 8.34 1.74 -3.07
C ALA A 176 7.64 2.58 -2.00
N PHE A 177 6.60 2.01 -1.40
CA PHE A 177 5.88 2.56 -0.27
C PHE A 177 5.97 1.55 0.88
N VAL A 178 6.53 1.98 2.01
CA VAL A 178 6.91 1.10 3.11
C VAL A 178 6.45 1.65 4.45
N SER A 179 5.74 0.84 5.24
CA SER A 179 5.26 1.23 6.58
C SER A 179 4.44 2.52 6.56
N SER A 180 3.62 2.72 5.54
CA SER A 180 2.92 3.98 5.27
C SER A 180 1.41 3.80 5.28
N THR A 181 0.70 4.85 5.67
CA THR A 181 -0.78 4.88 5.69
C THR A 181 -1.29 5.90 4.68
N PHE A 182 -2.34 5.52 3.95
CA PHE A 182 -2.95 6.36 2.93
C PHE A 182 -4.44 6.31 3.07
N ALA A 183 -5.05 7.49 3.11
CA ALA A 183 -6.45 7.62 3.38
C ALA A 183 -7.07 8.62 2.38
N GLY A 184 -8.14 8.19 1.67
CA GLY A 184 -8.73 8.93 0.54
C GLY A 184 -10.26 9.07 0.57
N ILE A 185 -10.79 10.13 -0.04
CA ILE A 185 -12.21 10.46 -0.28
C ILE A 185 -12.24 11.25 -1.58
N ASN A 186 -13.29 11.02 -2.36
CA ASN A 186 -13.82 12.08 -3.19
C ASN A 186 -15.32 11.84 -3.30
N PRO A 187 -16.16 12.63 -2.62
CA PRO A 187 -17.60 12.44 -2.65
C PRO A 187 -18.20 12.65 -4.05
N ASP A 188 -17.45 13.25 -4.99
CA ASP A 188 -18.00 13.75 -6.25
C ASP A 188 -17.56 12.95 -7.50
N SER A 189 -16.72 11.92 -7.35
CA SER A 189 -16.17 11.17 -8.48
C SER A 189 -16.17 9.66 -8.24
N ARG A 190 -16.89 8.93 -9.10
CA ARG A 190 -16.90 7.44 -9.15
C ARG A 190 -15.54 6.83 -9.50
N ASP A 191 -14.55 7.66 -9.84
CA ASP A 191 -13.19 7.30 -10.25
C ASP A 191 -12.10 7.86 -9.33
N SER A 192 -12.41 8.01 -8.04
CA SER A 192 -11.41 8.43 -7.05
C SER A 192 -10.87 7.25 -6.27
N TYR A 193 -9.55 7.20 -6.18
CA TYR A 193 -8.78 6.10 -5.62
C TYR A 193 -7.82 6.67 -4.56
N THR A 194 -7.72 5.99 -3.43
CA THR A 194 -6.64 6.22 -2.46
C THR A 194 -5.30 5.93 -3.11
N PHE A 195 -5.19 4.87 -3.92
CA PHE A 195 -4.02 4.55 -4.73
C PHE A 195 -4.40 4.32 -6.19
N TYR A 196 -3.84 5.13 -7.07
CA TYR A 196 -4.06 5.03 -8.51
C TYR A 196 -2.72 5.06 -9.24
N THR A 197 -2.51 4.08 -10.12
CA THR A 197 -1.47 4.20 -11.14
C THR A 197 -2.14 4.48 -12.47
N GLU A 198 -1.67 5.45 -13.24
CA GLU A 198 -2.13 5.72 -14.59
C GLU A 198 -1.49 4.73 -15.57
N ALA A 199 -2.29 4.16 -16.46
CA ALA A 199 -1.78 3.28 -17.50
C ALA A 199 -1.16 4.13 -18.62
N ASN A 200 0.17 4.16 -18.65
CA ASN A 200 0.95 4.80 -19.68
C ASN A 200 1.45 3.79 -20.72
N PRO A 201 1.81 4.26 -21.94
CA PRO A 201 2.28 3.37 -23.02
C PRO A 201 3.56 2.60 -22.68
N THR A 202 4.29 3.01 -21.64
CA THR A 202 5.42 2.27 -21.07
C THR A 202 5.10 1.93 -19.61
N PRO A 203 4.97 0.64 -19.25
CA PRO A 203 4.71 0.24 -17.87
C PRO A 203 5.86 0.63 -16.93
N SER A 204 5.52 0.99 -15.69
CA SER A 204 6.48 1.10 -14.58
C SER A 204 7.23 -0.22 -14.43
N GLN A 205 8.54 -0.21 -14.18
CA GLN A 205 9.28 -1.48 -14.08
C GLN A 205 8.98 -2.22 -12.79
N CYS A 206 9.04 -1.52 -11.65
CA CYS A 206 8.90 -2.11 -10.32
C CYS A 206 8.03 -1.24 -9.40
N MET A 207 7.10 -1.88 -8.69
CA MET A 207 6.34 -1.27 -7.60
C MET A 207 6.37 -2.18 -6.38
N ILE A 208 6.65 -1.61 -5.21
CA ILE A 208 6.66 -2.34 -3.93
C ILE A 208 5.71 -1.63 -2.96
N LEU A 209 4.73 -2.36 -2.44
CA LEU A 209 3.87 -1.97 -1.33
C LEU A 209 4.15 -2.95 -0.19
N ALA A 210 4.84 -2.50 0.86
CA ALA A 210 5.22 -3.36 1.98
C ALA A 210 4.76 -2.73 3.29
N ASN A 211 3.97 -3.44 4.08
CA ASN A 211 3.41 -2.88 5.31
C ASN A 211 2.62 -1.58 5.07
N VAL A 212 1.72 -1.59 4.07
CA VAL A 212 0.93 -0.40 3.70
C VAL A 212 -0.52 -0.57 4.13
N LEU A 213 -1.09 0.46 4.76
CA LEU A 213 -2.53 0.58 4.95
C LEU A 213 -3.08 1.59 3.94
N ALA A 214 -4.02 1.15 3.12
CA ALA A 214 -4.79 2.02 2.24
C ALA A 214 -6.27 1.92 2.62
N GLU A 215 -6.86 3.03 3.02
CA GLU A 215 -8.27 3.09 3.37
C GLU A 215 -8.99 4.20 2.61
N GLN A 216 -10.31 4.03 2.51
CA GLN A 216 -11.20 5.04 1.94
C GLN A 216 -12.30 5.35 2.94
N ALA A 217 -12.75 6.61 2.96
CA ALA A 217 -13.95 6.96 3.71
C ALA A 217 -15.20 6.28 3.13
N PRO A 218 -16.29 6.16 3.93
CA PRO A 218 -17.60 5.80 3.39
C PRO A 218 -18.06 6.74 2.25
N GLY A 219 -18.73 6.18 1.24
CA GLY A 219 -19.16 6.87 0.02
C GLY A 219 -18.21 6.74 -1.17
N GLY A 220 -17.11 6.00 -1.02
CA GLY A 220 -16.07 5.82 -2.02
C GLY A 220 -16.15 4.49 -2.78
N SER A 221 -15.99 4.51 -4.11
CA SER A 221 -16.19 3.30 -4.92
C SER A 221 -14.96 2.37 -4.99
N HIS A 222 -13.75 2.93 -4.81
CA HIS A 222 -12.49 2.24 -5.06
C HIS A 222 -11.34 2.74 -4.17
N VAL A 223 -10.64 1.84 -3.47
CA VAL A 223 -9.44 2.18 -2.68
C VAL A 223 -8.21 2.18 -3.57
N SER A 224 -7.84 1.04 -4.17
CA SER A 224 -6.73 0.96 -5.10
C SER A 224 -7.15 0.56 -6.51
N ARG A 225 -6.45 1.13 -7.51
CA ARG A 225 -6.47 0.73 -8.92
C ARG A 225 -5.06 0.79 -9.47
N ILE A 226 -4.53 -0.38 -9.77
CA ILE A 226 -3.17 -0.57 -10.26
C ILE A 226 -3.23 -1.05 -11.71
N GLN A 227 -2.44 -0.44 -12.56
CA GLN A 227 -2.33 -0.67 -14.00
C GLN A 227 -0.99 -0.17 -14.56
N GLY A 228 -0.53 -0.77 -15.64
CA GLY A 228 0.72 -0.37 -16.30
C GLY A 228 1.95 -0.60 -15.41
N VAL A 229 2.06 -1.77 -14.79
CA VAL A 229 3.19 -2.13 -13.91
C VAL A 229 3.73 -3.49 -14.31
N ARG A 230 5.04 -3.59 -14.57
CA ARG A 230 5.67 -4.81 -15.06
C ARG A 230 5.97 -5.83 -13.98
N GLN A 231 6.32 -5.37 -12.79
CA GLN A 231 6.60 -6.19 -11.61
C GLN A 231 6.03 -5.47 -10.40
N ILE A 232 5.15 -6.13 -9.66
CA ILE A 232 4.58 -5.57 -8.43
C ILE A 232 4.64 -6.57 -7.28
N ILE A 233 5.09 -6.08 -6.13
CA ILE A 233 5.12 -6.80 -4.87
C ILE A 233 4.20 -6.07 -3.89
N VAL A 234 3.22 -6.77 -3.34
CA VAL A 234 2.33 -6.28 -2.28
C VAL A 234 2.41 -7.26 -1.13
N VAL A 235 2.96 -6.84 0.01
CA VAL A 235 3.15 -7.71 1.18
C VAL A 235 2.76 -7.01 2.46
N ASP A 236 2.26 -7.79 3.43
CA ASP A 236 1.89 -7.29 4.77
C ASP A 236 0.99 -6.07 4.74
N SER A 237 0.11 -5.97 3.75
CA SER A 237 -0.65 -4.75 3.48
C SER A 237 -2.13 -4.92 3.78
N ALA A 238 -2.83 -3.81 3.96
CA ALA A 238 -4.26 -3.78 4.18
C ALA A 238 -4.92 -2.78 3.22
N PHE A 239 -5.97 -3.23 2.52
CA PHE A 239 -6.78 -2.37 1.66
C PHE A 239 -8.24 -2.42 2.13
N VAL A 240 -8.76 -1.28 2.56
CA VAL A 240 -10.02 -1.20 3.29
C VAL A 240 -11.00 -0.27 2.59
N ASN A 241 -12.00 -0.86 1.95
CA ASN A 241 -13.19 -0.14 1.52
C ASN A 241 -14.33 -0.42 2.53
N PRO A 242 -14.81 0.59 3.27
CA PRO A 242 -15.85 0.39 4.27
C PRO A 242 -17.23 0.17 3.64
N ASP A 243 -17.43 0.55 2.38
CA ASP A 243 -18.72 0.44 1.70
C ASP A 243 -19.00 -1.00 1.24
N GLU A 244 -20.24 -1.44 1.45
CA GLU A 244 -20.69 -2.74 0.98
C GLU A 244 -20.63 -2.81 -0.55
N GLY A 245 -19.86 -3.78 -1.06
CA GLY A 245 -19.63 -3.89 -2.49
C GLY A 245 -18.66 -2.84 -3.05
N GLY A 246 -18.02 -2.00 -2.24
CA GLY A 246 -16.88 -1.20 -2.68
C GLY A 246 -15.74 -2.07 -3.20
N THR A 247 -14.86 -1.50 -4.03
CA THR A 247 -13.63 -2.19 -4.48
C THR A 247 -12.49 -1.76 -3.58
N ALA A 248 -11.82 -2.69 -2.93
CA ALA A 248 -10.65 -2.36 -2.12
C ALA A 248 -9.35 -2.56 -2.89
N PHE A 249 -9.29 -3.58 -3.73
CA PHE A 249 -8.09 -3.86 -4.50
C PHE A 249 -8.44 -4.17 -5.95
N ARG A 250 -7.76 -3.53 -6.89
CA ARG A 250 -8.02 -3.71 -8.32
C ARG A 250 -6.74 -3.75 -9.12
N PHE A 251 -6.56 -4.84 -9.87
CA PHE A 251 -5.73 -4.81 -11.07
C PHE A 251 -6.62 -4.50 -12.26
N HIS A 252 -6.38 -3.36 -12.89
CA HIS A 252 -7.18 -2.92 -14.02
C HIS A 252 -6.59 -3.44 -15.34
N ARG A 253 -5.43 -2.94 -15.76
CA ARG A 253 -4.89 -3.31 -17.07
C ARG A 253 -3.36 -3.31 -17.12
N SER A 254 -2.79 -4.16 -17.96
CA SER A 254 -1.34 -4.17 -18.23
C SER A 254 -0.47 -4.32 -16.97
N VAL A 255 -0.90 -5.17 -16.03
CA VAL A 255 -0.05 -5.63 -14.92
C VAL A 255 0.55 -6.98 -15.29
N THR A 256 1.87 -7.11 -15.20
CA THR A 256 2.57 -8.39 -15.34
C THR A 256 3.29 -8.71 -14.04
N ASN A 257 3.58 -10.00 -13.80
CA ASN A 257 4.39 -10.51 -12.69
C ASN A 257 4.01 -9.83 -11.35
N ALA A 258 2.80 -10.13 -10.88
CA ALA A 258 2.29 -9.61 -9.61
C ALA A 258 2.52 -10.65 -8.51
N PHE A 259 2.96 -10.21 -7.33
CA PHE A 259 3.03 -11.02 -6.13
C PHE A 259 2.31 -10.28 -5.00
N VAL A 260 1.23 -10.87 -4.50
CA VAL A 260 0.44 -10.35 -3.38
C VAL A 260 0.46 -11.40 -2.29
N ALA A 261 1.04 -11.08 -1.13
CA ALA A 261 1.08 -12.02 -0.01
C ALA A 261 0.82 -11.38 1.35
N ASP A 262 0.37 -12.19 2.31
CA ASP A 262 0.10 -11.77 3.69
C ASP A 262 -0.71 -10.45 3.75
N THR A 263 -1.73 -10.33 2.88
CA THR A 263 -2.44 -9.07 2.64
C THR A 263 -3.92 -9.21 2.99
N HIS A 264 -4.45 -8.23 3.72
CA HIS A 264 -5.86 -8.15 4.12
C HIS A 264 -6.64 -7.21 3.20
N ILE A 265 -7.78 -7.64 2.70
CA ILE A 265 -8.60 -6.85 1.76
C ILE A 265 -10.06 -6.86 2.21
N ARG A 266 -10.59 -5.72 2.63
CA ARG A 266 -12.02 -5.56 2.95
C ARG A 266 -12.73 -4.85 1.80
N GLY A 267 -13.60 -5.57 1.12
CA GLY A 267 -14.24 -5.14 -0.13
C GLY A 267 -13.89 -6.08 -1.28
N ARG A 268 -14.33 -5.74 -2.49
CA ARG A 268 -14.06 -6.57 -3.67
C ARG A 268 -12.59 -6.48 -4.08
N ILE A 269 -12.03 -7.64 -4.44
CA ILE A 269 -10.85 -7.72 -5.30
C ILE A 269 -11.35 -7.77 -6.75
N LYS A 270 -10.90 -6.87 -7.61
CA LYS A 270 -11.30 -6.81 -9.02
C LYS A 270 -10.14 -7.07 -9.96
N LEU A 271 -10.42 -7.86 -10.99
CA LEU A 271 -9.57 -8.06 -12.17
C LEU A 271 -10.44 -7.70 -13.39
N ASP A 272 -10.25 -6.53 -13.97
CA ASP A 272 -11.10 -6.01 -15.04
C ASP A 272 -10.40 -5.01 -15.96
N SER A 273 -10.64 -5.06 -17.27
CA SER A 273 -10.22 -4.04 -18.24
C SER A 273 -11.47 -3.60 -18.99
N ILE A 274 -11.79 -2.31 -18.96
CA ILE A 274 -12.96 -1.75 -19.64
C ILE A 274 -12.61 -1.00 -20.94
N ASP A 275 -11.33 -0.93 -21.30
CA ASP A 275 -10.87 -0.16 -22.45
C ASP A 275 -10.68 -1.04 -23.70
N ALA A 276 -11.19 -0.54 -24.84
CA ALA A 276 -11.09 -1.24 -26.11
C ALA A 276 -9.63 -1.43 -26.55
N GLY A 277 -9.16 -2.68 -26.61
CA GLY A 277 -7.82 -3.04 -27.11
C GLY A 277 -6.88 -3.65 -26.07
N GLU A 278 -7.13 -3.44 -24.77
CA GLU A 278 -6.39 -4.11 -23.70
C GLU A 278 -7.16 -5.31 -23.18
N THR A 279 -6.55 -6.48 -23.28
CA THR A 279 -7.23 -7.76 -23.06
C THR A 279 -6.81 -8.45 -21.77
N VAL A 280 -5.93 -7.86 -20.94
CA VAL A 280 -5.46 -8.49 -19.70
C VAL A 280 -5.31 -7.50 -18.57
N SER A 281 -5.82 -7.87 -17.39
CA SER A 281 -5.61 -7.15 -16.14
C SER A 281 -4.32 -7.55 -15.46
N VAL A 282 -4.10 -8.86 -15.30
CA VAL A 282 -2.91 -9.42 -14.66
C VAL A 282 -2.38 -10.65 -15.40
N LEU A 283 -1.09 -10.65 -15.72
CA LEU A 283 -0.35 -11.83 -16.19
C LEU A 283 0.63 -12.29 -15.12
N ASN A 284 0.72 -13.60 -14.91
CA ASN A 284 1.61 -14.23 -13.94
C ASN A 284 1.43 -13.69 -12.51
N GLY A 285 0.18 -13.57 -12.06
CA GLY A 285 -0.14 -13.18 -10.69
C GLY A 285 0.06 -14.33 -9.70
N VAL A 286 0.61 -14.04 -8.53
CA VAL A 286 0.64 -14.95 -7.37
C VAL A 286 -0.08 -14.27 -6.23
N PHE A 287 -1.15 -14.88 -5.74
CA PHE A 287 -1.88 -14.46 -4.55
C PHE A 287 -1.71 -15.55 -3.49
N ASP A 288 -0.98 -15.25 -2.43
CA ASP A 288 -0.59 -16.23 -1.40
C ASP A 288 -0.96 -15.71 -0.02
N ASN A 289 -1.72 -16.46 0.77
CA ASN A 289 -2.14 -16.00 2.10
C ASN A 289 -2.86 -14.64 2.07
N VAL A 290 -3.73 -14.43 1.08
CA VAL A 290 -4.58 -13.24 1.02
C VAL A 290 -5.85 -13.50 1.84
N THR A 291 -6.15 -12.61 2.77
CA THR A 291 -7.39 -12.66 3.54
C THR A 291 -8.36 -11.61 3.02
N SER A 292 -9.48 -12.02 2.43
CA SER A 292 -10.51 -11.13 1.91
C SER A 292 -11.77 -11.17 2.77
N TYR A 293 -12.37 -10.00 3.00
CA TYR A 293 -13.65 -9.83 3.69
C TYR A 293 -14.63 -9.17 2.72
N ASN A 294 -15.70 -9.88 2.36
CA ASN A 294 -16.60 -9.44 1.31
C ASN A 294 -18.04 -9.91 1.57
N THR A 295 -19.01 -9.27 0.93
CA THR A 295 -20.44 -9.66 1.02
C THR A 295 -20.83 -10.75 0.03
N VAL A 296 -19.89 -11.18 -0.83
CA VAL A 296 -20.06 -12.26 -1.82
C VAL A 296 -19.07 -13.40 -1.55
N HIS A 297 -19.34 -14.59 -2.08
CA HIS A 297 -18.49 -15.78 -1.94
C HIS A 297 -17.28 -15.82 -2.92
N ASN A 298 -17.12 -14.79 -3.75
CA ASN A 298 -16.09 -14.73 -4.77
C ASN A 298 -14.84 -14.06 -4.20
N LEU A 299 -13.68 -14.66 -4.44
CA LEU A 299 -12.41 -14.00 -4.16
C LEU A 299 -12.18 -12.84 -5.14
N PHE A 300 -12.37 -13.08 -6.44
CA PHE A 300 -12.27 -12.03 -7.47
C PHE A 300 -13.62 -11.76 -8.14
N ALA A 301 -13.92 -10.48 -8.33
CA ALA A 301 -14.90 -10.02 -9.30
C ALA A 301 -14.20 -9.79 -10.64
N VAL A 302 -14.25 -10.80 -11.52
CA VAL A 302 -13.65 -10.74 -12.86
C VAL A 302 -14.71 -10.22 -13.84
N GLN A 303 -14.47 -9.06 -14.44
CA GLN A 303 -15.32 -8.56 -15.53
C GLN A 303 -14.60 -8.81 -16.85
N SER A 304 -15.19 -9.68 -17.68
CA SER A 304 -14.69 -10.18 -18.99
C SER A 304 -13.74 -11.39 -18.90
N PRO A 305 -13.92 -12.44 -19.74
CA PRO A 305 -13.02 -13.58 -19.85
C PRO A 305 -11.72 -13.17 -20.53
N MET A 306 -10.95 -12.35 -19.85
CA MET A 306 -9.60 -11.97 -20.20
C MET A 306 -8.65 -13.11 -19.82
N PRO A 307 -7.59 -13.40 -20.58
CA PRO A 307 -6.60 -14.42 -20.24
C PRO A 307 -5.71 -13.95 -19.07
N ASN A 308 -6.30 -13.51 -17.96
CA ASN A 308 -5.57 -13.29 -16.73
C ASN A 308 -4.95 -14.63 -16.31
N THR A 309 -3.66 -14.61 -15.99
CA THR A 309 -2.93 -15.82 -15.60
C THR A 309 -2.33 -15.64 -14.23
N GLY A 310 -2.20 -16.75 -13.50
CA GLY A 310 -1.65 -16.73 -12.16
C GLY A 310 -2.12 -17.89 -11.32
N VAL A 311 -1.75 -17.85 -10.04
CA VAL A 311 -2.12 -18.85 -9.04
C VAL A 311 -2.59 -18.15 -7.76
N VAL A 312 -3.62 -18.73 -7.15
CA VAL A 312 -4.17 -18.32 -5.87
C VAL A 312 -4.02 -19.49 -4.91
N ARG A 313 -3.41 -19.28 -3.76
CA ARG A 313 -3.20 -20.33 -2.76
C ARG A 313 -3.25 -19.78 -1.33
N ASN A 314 -3.50 -20.69 -0.39
CA ASN A 314 -3.50 -20.42 1.05
C ASN A 314 -4.39 -19.23 1.48
N SER A 315 -5.37 -18.83 0.67
CA SER A 315 -6.12 -17.60 0.87
C SER A 315 -7.44 -17.85 1.58
N LEU A 316 -7.84 -16.92 2.45
CA LEU A 316 -9.08 -16.98 3.22
C LEU A 316 -10.09 -15.97 2.66
N VAL A 317 -11.34 -16.41 2.47
CA VAL A 317 -12.45 -15.54 2.09
C VAL A 317 -13.51 -15.58 3.18
N TYR A 318 -13.63 -14.49 3.91
CA TYR A 318 -14.70 -14.23 4.86
C TYR A 318 -15.90 -13.64 4.11
N SER A 319 -17.02 -14.37 4.08
CA SER A 319 -18.23 -13.97 3.37
C SER A 319 -19.44 -13.85 4.29
N THR A 320 -20.22 -12.78 4.14
CA THR A 320 -21.52 -12.66 4.84
C THR A 320 -22.61 -13.55 4.25
N TYR A 321 -22.40 -14.11 3.06
CA TYR A 321 -23.28 -15.10 2.47
C TYR A 321 -23.04 -16.47 3.12
N GLY A 322 -24.09 -17.11 3.65
CA GLY A 322 -23.94 -18.35 4.43
C GLY A 322 -23.30 -19.50 3.65
N GLY A 323 -22.43 -20.28 4.32
CA GLY A 323 -21.76 -21.46 3.77
C GLY A 323 -20.27 -21.51 4.10
N GLY A 324 -19.64 -22.68 3.88
CA GLY A 324 -18.19 -22.88 3.92
C GLY A 324 -17.74 -23.73 2.73
N GLY A 325 -16.45 -23.73 2.41
CA GLY A 325 -15.90 -24.54 1.30
C GLY A 325 -14.79 -23.85 0.53
N THR A 326 -14.73 -24.06 -0.79
CA THR A 326 -13.74 -23.38 -1.65
C THR A 326 -14.33 -22.09 -2.21
N PRO A 327 -13.61 -20.95 -2.17
CA PRO A 327 -14.07 -19.71 -2.76
C PRO A 327 -14.34 -19.83 -4.27
N ALA A 328 -15.41 -19.19 -4.73
CA ALA A 328 -15.69 -19.04 -6.15
C ALA A 328 -14.89 -17.86 -6.75
N GLY A 329 -14.97 -17.68 -8.07
CA GLY A 329 -14.36 -16.53 -8.75
C GLY A 329 -12.82 -16.53 -8.82
N ILE A 330 -12.17 -17.68 -8.61
CA ILE A 330 -10.71 -17.83 -8.81
C ILE A 330 -10.37 -17.83 -10.31
N SER A 331 -11.19 -18.50 -11.13
CA SER A 331 -11.03 -18.51 -12.60
C SER A 331 -11.06 -17.08 -13.17
N PRO A 332 -10.17 -16.71 -14.10
CA PRO A 332 -9.28 -17.59 -14.89
C PRO A 332 -7.92 -17.94 -14.26
N LEU A 333 -7.64 -17.50 -13.02
CA LEU A 333 -6.42 -17.90 -12.31
C LEU A 333 -6.50 -19.39 -11.89
N ALA A 334 -5.36 -20.02 -11.70
CA ALA A 334 -5.27 -21.38 -11.20
C ALA A 334 -5.47 -21.44 -9.68
N ASN A 335 -6.18 -22.45 -9.21
CA ASN A 335 -6.26 -22.75 -7.78
C ASN A 335 -5.03 -23.58 -7.37
N GLY A 336 -4.13 -22.98 -6.59
CA GLY A 336 -2.93 -23.62 -6.05
C GLY A 336 -3.15 -24.43 -4.77
N GLY A 337 -4.38 -24.49 -4.24
CA GLY A 337 -4.73 -25.22 -3.02
C GLY A 337 -4.70 -24.37 -1.75
N GLY A 338 -5.27 -24.91 -0.66
CA GLY A 338 -5.30 -24.23 0.65
C GLY A 338 -6.24 -23.01 0.74
N ASN A 339 -7.12 -22.81 -0.25
CA ASN A 339 -8.05 -21.68 -0.26
C ASN A 339 -9.35 -22.05 0.45
N GLU A 340 -9.78 -21.23 1.40
CA GLU A 340 -10.94 -21.52 2.25
C GLU A 340 -11.96 -20.37 2.24
N LEU A 341 -13.24 -20.73 2.21
CA LEU A 341 -14.38 -19.84 2.39
C LEU A 341 -14.93 -20.05 3.81
N ILE A 342 -14.97 -18.97 4.58
CA ILE A 342 -15.42 -18.93 5.96
C ILE A 342 -16.62 -17.99 6.04
N GLN A 343 -17.67 -18.42 6.74
CA GLN A 343 -18.80 -17.55 7.02
C GLN A 343 -18.37 -16.44 7.99
N TRP A 344 -18.76 -15.21 7.66
CA TRP A 344 -18.45 -14.01 8.42
C TRP A 344 -19.73 -13.30 8.85
N ASP A 345 -19.74 -12.74 10.05
CA ASP A 345 -20.90 -12.05 10.62
C ASP A 345 -21.08 -10.62 10.09
N GLY A 346 -20.14 -10.16 9.25
CA GLY A 346 -20.14 -8.80 8.69
C GLY A 346 -19.67 -7.74 9.69
N ARG A 347 -19.22 -8.11 10.89
CA ARG A 347 -18.90 -7.19 11.98
C ARG A 347 -17.46 -7.26 12.42
N SER A 348 -16.89 -8.46 12.44
CA SER A 348 -15.52 -8.71 12.92
C SER A 348 -14.50 -8.56 11.80
N PHE A 349 -14.04 -7.34 11.52
CA PHE A 349 -12.82 -7.11 10.75
C PHE A 349 -11.70 -6.78 11.75
N PRO A 350 -10.67 -7.61 11.92
CA PRO A 350 -9.48 -7.20 12.65
C PRO A 350 -8.81 -6.09 11.82
N MET A 351 -9.19 -4.83 12.06
CA MET A 351 -8.48 -3.67 11.54
C MET A 351 -7.08 -3.64 12.17
N PRO A 352 -6.01 -3.41 11.38
CA PRO A 352 -4.93 -2.56 11.88
C PRO A 352 -5.54 -1.19 12.15
N ASP A 353 -5.35 -0.62 13.34
CA ASP A 353 -5.90 0.71 13.61
C ASP A 353 -5.27 1.77 12.70
N SER A 354 -5.99 2.88 12.53
CA SER A 354 -5.58 4.05 11.74
C SER A 354 -4.31 4.72 12.27
N ASP A 355 -3.84 4.33 13.46
CA ASP A 355 -2.68 4.88 14.16
C ASP A 355 -1.40 4.05 13.95
N GLY A 356 -1.43 3.08 13.02
CA GLY A 356 -0.23 2.34 12.62
C GLY A 356 0.21 1.28 13.63
N VAL A 357 -0.63 0.89 14.59
CA VAL A 357 -0.40 -0.33 15.37
C VAL A 357 -0.82 -1.51 14.50
N VAL A 358 0.10 -1.92 13.64
CA VAL A 358 0.07 -3.23 13.00
C VAL A 358 0.08 -4.27 14.12
N PRO A 359 -1.00 -5.07 14.32
CA PRO A 359 -0.86 -6.24 15.16
C PRO A 359 0.21 -7.09 14.49
N ASN A 360 1.33 -7.34 15.17
CA ASN A 360 2.46 -8.12 14.68
C ASN A 360 1.97 -9.29 13.78
N MET A 361 1.99 -9.11 12.45
CA MET A 361 1.17 -9.90 11.52
C MET A 361 1.72 -11.32 11.28
N SER A 362 2.65 -11.77 12.13
CA SER A 362 3.10 -13.16 12.23
C SER A 362 2.21 -14.05 13.12
N THR A 363 1.27 -13.49 13.88
CA THR A 363 0.47 -14.28 14.85
C THR A 363 -0.93 -14.72 14.41
N ILE A 364 -1.49 -14.24 13.30
CA ILE A 364 -2.84 -14.68 12.87
C ILE A 364 -2.80 -16.05 12.16
N GLY A 365 -1.64 -16.43 11.60
CA GLY A 365 -1.38 -17.80 11.12
C GLY A 365 -1.03 -18.83 12.22
N ALA A 366 -1.02 -18.44 13.50
CA ALA A 366 -0.62 -19.29 14.62
C ALA A 366 -1.69 -19.47 15.72
N ILE A 367 -2.93 -19.07 15.47
CA ILE A 367 -4.07 -19.45 16.33
C ILE A 367 -4.85 -20.54 15.60
N ARG A 368 -4.54 -21.79 15.97
CA ARG A 368 -5.46 -22.92 15.85
C ARG A 368 -6.64 -22.74 16.80
#